data_AF-A0A699UK11-F1
#
_entry.id   AF-A0A699UK11-F1
#
_cell.length_a   1.000
_cell.length_b   1.000
_cell.length_c   1.000
_cell.angle_alpha   90.00
_cell.angle_beta   90.00
_cell.angle_gamma   90.00
#
_symmetry.space_group_name_H-M   'P 1'
#
loop_
_entity.id
_entity.type
_entity.pdbx_description
1 polymer ?
#
loop_
_entity_poly.entity_id
_entity_poly.type
_entity_poly.pdbx_seq_one_letter_code
_entity_poly.pdbx_strand_id
1 'polypeptide(L)' 'MEKKSDEKRLEDILVVKEFPDVFPEDLPGLPPFRQVEFQINLIPRTTPAEC' A
#
# COMPACT_ATOMS: atom_id res chain seq x y z
N MET A 1 -1.32 -9.44 35.85
CA MET A 1 -1.51 -8.04 35.41
C MET A 1 -1.10 -8.01 33.96
N GLU A 2 -2.08 -8.12 33.06
CA GLU A 2 -1.83 -8.22 31.61
C GLU A 2 -1.02 -7.00 31.15
N LYS A 3 0.02 -7.25 30.37
CA LYS A 3 0.80 -6.22 29.71
C LYS A 3 -0.10 -5.63 28.62
N LYS A 4 -0.80 -4.54 28.94
CA LYS A 4 -1.51 -3.72 27.96
C LYS A 4 -0.43 -3.19 27.02
N SER A 5 -0.24 -3.85 25.88
CA SER A 5 0.61 -3.32 24.82
C SER A 5 0.08 -1.94 24.52
N ASP A 6 0.92 -0.92 24.70
CA ASP A 6 0.66 0.43 24.21
C ASP A 6 0.50 0.31 22.70
N GLU A 7 -0.74 0.10 22.29
CA GLU A 7 -1.16 -0.01 20.91
C GLU A 7 -0.98 1.40 20.34
N LYS A 8 0.21 1.65 19.78
CA LYS A 8 0.52 2.90 19.10
C LYS A 8 -0.55 3.08 18.03
N ARG A 9 -1.35 4.13 18.17
CA ARG A 9 -2.44 4.39 17.24
C ARG A 9 -1.80 4.79 15.90
N LEU A 10 -2.44 4.49 14.78
CA LEU A 10 -1.91 4.89 13.47
C LEU A 10 -1.75 6.40 13.39
N GLU A 11 -2.66 7.12 14.04
CA GLU A 11 -2.63 8.57 14.22
C GLU A 11 -1.38 9.07 14.95
N ASP A 12 -0.62 8.23 15.67
CA ASP A 12 0.63 8.61 16.33
C ASP A 12 1.82 8.66 15.36
N ILE A 13 1.69 8.09 14.17
CA ILE A 13 2.75 8.06 13.16
C ILE A 13 2.87 9.46 12.52
N LEU A 14 4.08 10.02 12.51
CA LEU A 14 4.34 11.38 11.99
C LEU A 14 3.79 11.59 10.56
N VAL A 15 3.96 10.60 9.69
CA VAL A 15 3.46 10.68 8.30
C VAL A 15 1.93 10.76 8.24
N VAL A 16 1.22 10.08 9.15
CA VAL A 16 -0.25 10.12 9.19
C VAL A 16 -0.72 11.50 9.68
N LYS A 17 -0.02 12.10 10.65
CA LYS A 17 -0.30 13.46 11.14
C LYS A 17 -0.02 14.54 10.09
N GLU A 18 0.99 14.34 9.25
CA GLU A 18 1.35 15.28 8.19
C GLU A 18 0.36 15.22 7.01
N PHE A 19 -0.27 14.06 6.80
CA PHE A 19 -1.20 13.81 5.69
C PHE A 19 -2.54 13.22 6.16
N PRO A 20 -3.33 13.92 6.99
CA PRO A 20 -4.58 13.39 7.53
C PRO A 20 -5.62 13.09 6.43
N ASP A 21 -5.61 13.84 5.33
CA ASP A 21 -6.55 13.67 4.21
C ASP A 21 -6.19 12.48 3.31
N VAL A 22 -4.95 11.98 3.37
CA VAL A 22 -4.47 10.83 2.56
C VAL A 22 -4.77 9.51 3.25
N PHE A 23 -4.89 9.53 4.58
CA PHE A 23 -5.22 8.38 5.41
C PHE A 23 -6.58 8.59 6.11
N PRO A 24 -7.68 8.77 5.36
CA PRO A 24 -9.00 8.88 5.95
C PRO A 24 -9.36 7.58 6.68
N GLU A 25 -10.12 7.71 7.76
CA GLU A 25 -10.62 6.56 8.54
C GLU A 25 -11.52 5.65 7.67
N ASP A 26 -12.24 6.27 6.73
CA ASP A 26 -13.00 5.59 5.67
C ASP A 26 -12.18 5.49 4.38
N LEU A 27 -11.95 4.26 3.89
CA LEU A 27 -11.24 4.07 2.62
C LEU A 27 -12.12 4.54 1.45
N PRO A 28 -11.62 5.40 0.55
CA PRO A 28 -12.30 5.65 -0.72
C PRO A 28 -12.43 4.31 -1.44
N GLY A 29 -13.61 4.05 -2.00
CA GLY A 29 -13.86 2.82 -2.74
C GLY A 29 -12.80 2.58 -3.82
N LEU A 30 -12.63 1.32 -4.23
CA LEU A 30 -11.66 0.99 -5.27
C LEU A 30 -11.88 1.89 -6.51
N PRO A 31 -10.80 2.39 -7.13
CA PRO A 31 -10.94 3.10 -8.39
C PRO A 31 -11.67 2.19 -9.40
N PRO A 32 -12.45 2.76 -10.34
CA PRO A 32 -13.08 1.98 -11.39
C PRO A 32 -12.06 1.08 -12.08
N PHE A 33 -12.48 -0.11 -12.52
CA PHE A 33 -11.59 -1.03 -13.21
C PHE A 33 -10.97 -0.35 -14.43
N ARG A 34 -9.68 -0.03 -14.37
CA ARG A 34 -8.93 0.52 -15.49
C ARG A 34 -8.23 -0.64 -16.18
N GLN A 35 -8.62 -0.95 -17.41
CA GLN A 35 -7.79 -1.78 -18.29
C GLN A 35 -6.56 -0.95 -18.66
N VAL A 36 -5.42 -1.25 -18.04
CA VAL A 36 -4.14 -0.69 -18.42
C VAL A 36 -3.41 -1.68 -19.31
N GLU A 37 -3.03 -1.25 -20.50
CA GLU A 37 -2.18 -2.03 -21.38
C GLU A 37 -0.73 -1.83 -20.89
N PHE A 38 -0.18 -2.84 -20.21
CA PHE A 38 1.18 -2.80 -19.72
C PHE A 38 2.11 -3.51 -20.71
N GLN A 39 3.21 -2.84 -21.09
CA GLN A 39 4.26 -3.43 -21.90
C GLN A 39 5.42 -3.85 -21.00
N ILE A 40 5.79 -5.14 -21.05
CA ILE A 40 6.97 -5.66 -20.37
C ILE A 40 8.14 -5.61 -21.34
N ASN A 41 9.07 -4.69 -21.13
CA ASN A 41 10.32 -4.65 -21.88
C ASN A 41 11.31 -5.65 -21.27
N LEU A 42 11.51 -6.77 -21.96
CA LEU A 42 12.51 -7.76 -21.56
C LEU A 42 13.89 -7.36 -22.09
N ILE A 43 14.91 -7.59 -21.27
CA ILE A 43 16.29 -7.61 -21.78
C ILE A 43 16.42 -8.91 -22.60
N PRO A 44 17.05 -8.91 -23.79
CA PRO A 44 17.12 -10.08 -24.67
C PRO A 44 17.68 -11.38 -24.06
N ARG A 45 18.27 -11.31 -22.87
CA ARG A 45 18.86 -12.44 -22.13
C ARG A 45 18.08 -12.86 -20.89
N THR A 46 16.91 -12.26 -20.64
CA THR A 46 16.03 -12.65 -19.55
C THR A 46 15.34 -13.96 -19.91
N THR A 47 15.63 -15.03 -19.18
CA THR A 47 14.91 -16.29 -19.26
C THR A 47 13.71 -16.27 -18.32
N PRO A 48 12.58 -16.92 -18.67
CA PRO A 48 11.50 -17.15 -17.71
C PRO A 48 12.00 -17.87 -16.46
N ALA A 49 11.49 -17.51 -15.30
CA ALA A 49 11.67 -18.33 -14.11
C ALA A 49 10.78 -19.57 -14.24
N GLU A 50 11.38 -20.76 -14.20
CA GLU A 50 10.63 -22.01 -14.10
C GLU A 50 10.26 -22.27 -12.63
N CYS A 51 9.04 -22.77 -12.41
CA CYS A 51 8.50 -23.08 -11.07
C CYS A 51 8.86 -24.50 -10.63
#